data_AF-A0A4U1CSH1-F1
#
_entry.id   AF-A0A4U1CSH1-F1
#
_cell.length_a   1.000
_cell.length_b   1.000
_cell.length_c   1.000
_cell.angle_alpha   90.00
_cell.angle_beta   90.00
_cell.angle_gamma   90.00
#
_symmetry.space_group_name_H-M   'P 1'
#
loop_
_entity.id
_entity.type
_entity.pdbx_description
1 polymer ?
#
loop_
_entity_poly.entity_id
_entity_poly.type
_entity_poly.pdbx_seq_one_letter_code
_entity_poly.pdbx_strand_id
1 'polypeptide(L)'
;MKQSYLLLLFAFLAFTSCNTEKKVDPITEKTKLQAFTDTVNLDTFKLTLTGKKSSDMVLNFTITNFKGSQIYHKQIKTAELLKSYLASEDLKKENDKIKFINEQINVFFEEEHFLEPAITEDQELDNNTPDKAFYDELKQTKLNGFYYSLGKDKSIYIAWSTKNNQVKIYYKCC
;
A
#
# COMPACT_ATOMS: atom_id res chain seq x y z
N MET A 1 -52.46 49.54 42.03
CA MET A 1 -52.81 48.11 42.12
C MET A 1 -52.25 47.40 40.88
N LYS A 2 -51.38 46.40 41.08
CA LYS A 2 -51.03 45.22 40.23
C LYS A 2 -50.69 45.50 38.75
N GLN A 3 -49.46 45.48 38.26
CA GLN A 3 -48.45 44.39 38.21
C GLN A 3 -49.01 43.07 37.67
N SER A 4 -48.68 42.74 36.41
CA SER A 4 -48.66 41.36 35.93
C SER A 4 -47.65 41.18 34.80
N TYR A 5 -46.67 40.31 35.08
CA TYR A 5 -45.65 39.75 34.21
C TYR A 5 -46.27 38.72 33.24
N LEU A 6 -45.71 38.58 32.02
CA LEU A 6 -45.51 37.30 31.33
C LEU A 6 -44.62 37.55 30.10
N LEU A 7 -43.28 37.53 30.19
CA LEU A 7 -42.38 36.36 30.21
C LEU A 7 -42.54 35.40 29.01
N LEU A 8 -41.58 35.52 28.10
CA LEU A 8 -40.91 34.50 27.29
C LEU A 8 -41.72 33.46 26.49
N LEU A 9 -41.49 33.44 25.18
CA LEU A 9 -41.23 32.18 24.47
C LEU A 9 -40.31 32.42 23.26
N PHE A 10 -39.01 32.51 23.56
CA PHE A 10 -37.93 32.31 22.61
C PHE A 10 -37.83 30.79 22.37
N ALA A 11 -38.52 30.27 21.35
CA ALA A 11 -38.32 28.91 20.88
C ALA A 11 -37.35 28.95 19.68
N PHE A 12 -36.07 29.23 19.96
CA PHE A 12 -34.99 28.91 19.03
C PHE A 12 -34.81 27.38 19.04
N LEU A 13 -35.53 26.71 18.15
CA LEU A 13 -35.25 25.33 17.77
C LEU A 13 -33.94 25.33 16.97
N ALA A 14 -32.81 25.30 17.69
CA ALA A 14 -31.54 24.93 17.10
C ALA A 14 -31.62 23.43 16.77
N PHE A 15 -32.02 23.11 15.54
CA PHE A 15 -31.74 21.81 14.94
C PHE A 15 -30.23 21.71 14.75
N THR A 16 -29.53 21.25 15.79
CA THR A 16 -28.17 20.76 15.64
C THR A 16 -28.26 19.45 14.86
N SER A 17 -28.13 19.53 13.54
CA SER A 17 -27.90 18.34 12.72
C SER A 17 -26.56 17.74 13.14
N CYS A 18 -26.60 16.72 14.01
CA CYS A 18 -25.47 15.84 14.24
C CYS A 18 -25.25 15.02 12.97
N ASN A 19 -24.49 15.58 12.02
CA ASN A 19 -23.91 14.81 10.93
C ASN A 19 -22.87 13.86 11.53
N THR A 20 -23.33 12.71 12.01
CA THR A 20 -22.45 11.62 12.43
C THR A 20 -21.89 11.02 11.15
N GLU A 21 -20.65 11.36 10.79
CA GLU A 21 -19.98 10.77 9.63
C GLU A 21 -19.98 9.24 9.79
N LYS A 22 -20.48 8.53 8.78
CA LYS A 22 -20.48 7.07 8.76
C LYS A 22 -19.03 6.59 8.86
N LYS A 23 -18.80 5.66 9.79
CA LYS A 23 -17.50 4.99 9.96
C LYS A 23 -17.11 4.26 8.68
N VAL A 24 -15.87 4.44 8.24
CA VAL A 24 -15.29 3.67 7.13
C VAL A 24 -14.56 2.47 7.70
N ASP A 25 -14.85 1.28 7.16
CA ASP A 25 -14.17 0.06 7.57
C ASP A 25 -12.94 -0.22 6.69
N PRO A 26 -11.84 -0.71 7.29
CA PRO A 26 -10.61 -0.99 6.57
C PRO A 26 -10.72 -2.26 5.73
N ILE A 27 -10.08 -2.27 4.55
CA ILE A 27 -9.81 -3.50 3.80
C ILE A 27 -8.75 -4.28 4.57
N THR A 28 -9.11 -5.47 5.03
CA THR A 28 -8.23 -6.30 5.87
C THR A 28 -7.33 -7.23 5.07
N GLU A 29 -7.68 -7.54 3.83
CA GLU A 29 -6.92 -8.44 2.97
C GLU A 29 -7.11 -8.11 1.49
N LYS A 30 -6.05 -8.29 0.70
CA LYS A 30 -6.10 -8.31 -0.76
C LYS A 30 -5.13 -9.36 -1.30
N THR A 31 -5.51 -10.05 -2.36
CA THR A 31 -4.71 -11.12 -2.98
C THR A 31 -4.71 -10.99 -4.50
N LYS A 32 -3.58 -11.30 -5.15
CA LYS A 32 -3.43 -11.39 -6.60
C LYS A 32 -2.56 -12.60 -6.95
N LEU A 33 -2.92 -13.29 -8.02
CA LEU A 33 -2.09 -14.34 -8.62
C LEU A 33 -1.35 -13.74 -9.82
N GLN A 34 -0.03 -13.93 -9.89
CA GLN A 34 0.80 -13.49 -11.00
C GLN A 34 2.04 -14.39 -11.13
N ALA A 35 2.51 -14.61 -12.36
CA ALA A 35 3.80 -15.26 -12.61
C ALA A 35 4.94 -14.34 -12.12
N PHE A 36 5.85 -14.88 -11.30
CA PHE A 36 6.94 -14.10 -10.71
C PHE A 36 8.25 -14.88 -10.51
N THR A 37 8.19 -16.05 -9.86
CA THR A 37 9.36 -16.93 -9.72
C THR A 37 9.70 -17.73 -10.97
N ASP A 38 8.73 -17.87 -11.86
CA ASP A 38 8.88 -18.38 -13.23
C ASP A 38 7.88 -17.67 -14.16
N THR A 39 7.84 -18.07 -15.43
CA THR A 39 7.03 -17.42 -16.48
C THR A 39 5.67 -18.08 -16.74
N VAL A 40 5.33 -19.15 -16.02
CA VAL A 40 4.15 -19.99 -16.30
C VAL A 40 3.29 -20.21 -15.06
N ASN A 41 3.89 -20.65 -13.95
CA ASN A 41 3.20 -20.91 -12.70
C ASN A 41 2.94 -19.60 -11.96
N LEU A 42 1.75 -19.53 -11.36
CA LEU A 42 1.30 -18.34 -10.65
C LEU A 42 1.72 -18.40 -9.18
N ASP A 43 2.35 -17.33 -8.73
CA ASP A 43 2.64 -17.08 -7.32
C ASP A 43 1.54 -16.24 -6.70
N THR A 44 1.39 -16.34 -5.38
CA THR A 44 0.38 -15.61 -4.61
C THR A 44 0.98 -14.38 -3.96
N PHE A 45 0.54 -13.22 -4.40
CA PHE A 45 0.80 -11.93 -3.77
C PHE A 45 -0.33 -11.61 -2.81
N LYS A 46 -0.02 -11.33 -1.54
CA LYS A 46 -1.02 -11.08 -0.51
C LYS A 46 -0.66 -9.90 0.37
N LEU A 47 -1.63 -9.03 0.59
CA LEU A 47 -1.63 -7.99 1.60
C LEU A 47 -2.58 -8.37 2.74
N THR A 48 -2.15 -8.17 3.97
CA THR A 48 -3.04 -8.21 5.13
C THR A 48 -2.83 -6.98 6.00
N LEU A 49 -3.92 -6.32 6.38
CA LEU A 49 -3.91 -5.17 7.26
C LEU A 49 -4.33 -5.61 8.67
N THR A 50 -3.47 -5.33 9.63
CA THR A 50 -3.69 -5.65 11.05
C THR A 50 -3.56 -4.37 11.88
N GLY A 51 -4.29 -4.29 12.99
CA GLY A 51 -4.35 -3.08 13.84
C GLY A 51 -5.77 -2.55 14.00
N LYS A 52 -5.94 -1.54 14.85
CA LYS A 52 -7.27 -0.98 15.19
C LYS A 52 -7.42 0.48 14.78
N LYS A 53 -6.32 1.23 14.71
CA LYS A 53 -6.27 2.65 14.36
C LYS A 53 -5.24 2.87 13.26
N SER A 54 -5.48 3.85 12.40
CA SER A 54 -4.60 4.22 11.31
C SER A 54 -3.14 4.49 11.74
N SER A 55 -2.90 4.87 12.99
CA SER A 55 -1.57 5.09 13.56
C SER A 55 -0.84 3.81 14.03
N ASP A 56 -1.58 2.73 14.32
CA ASP A 56 -1.02 1.46 14.80
C ASP A 56 -1.13 0.31 13.79
N MET A 57 -1.79 0.56 12.66
CA MET A 57 -1.96 -0.43 11.61
C MET A 57 -0.65 -0.79 10.90
N VAL A 58 -0.56 -2.06 10.53
CA VAL A 58 0.55 -2.64 9.79
C VAL A 58 0.00 -3.43 8.61
N LEU A 59 0.46 -3.06 7.41
CA LEU A 59 0.23 -3.79 6.19
C LEU A 59 1.36 -4.82 6.02
N ASN A 60 1.02 -6.10 6.04
CA ASN A 60 1.95 -7.20 5.80
C ASN A 60 1.79 -7.65 4.35
N PHE A 61 2.82 -7.42 3.54
CA PHE A 61 2.94 -7.89 2.18
C PHE A 61 3.75 -9.18 2.13
N THR A 62 3.20 -10.22 1.52
CA THR A 62 3.87 -11.51 1.32
C THR A 62 3.77 -11.97 -0.13
N ILE A 63 4.79 -12.71 -0.56
CA ILE A 63 4.73 -13.50 -1.80
C ILE A 63 4.96 -14.97 -1.42
N THR A 64 4.07 -15.83 -1.87
CA THR A 64 4.14 -17.28 -1.71
C THR A 64 4.24 -17.91 -3.08
N ASN A 65 5.27 -18.73 -3.31
CA ASN A 65 5.45 -19.35 -4.62
C ASN A 65 4.39 -20.43 -4.91
N PHE A 66 4.30 -20.88 -6.15
CA PHE A 66 3.36 -21.93 -6.58
C PHE A 66 3.49 -23.25 -5.78
N LYS A 67 4.63 -23.48 -5.12
CA LYS A 67 4.87 -24.65 -4.24
C LYS A 67 4.37 -24.44 -2.80
N GLY A 68 3.76 -23.29 -2.50
CA GLY A 68 3.24 -22.94 -1.18
C GLY A 68 4.29 -22.40 -0.20
N SER A 69 5.51 -22.11 -0.65
CA SER A 69 6.56 -21.55 0.22
C SER A 69 6.52 -20.02 0.21
N GLN A 70 6.48 -19.39 1.38
CA GLN A 70 6.62 -17.94 1.49
C GLN A 70 8.06 -17.54 1.15
N ILE A 71 8.23 -16.77 0.08
CA ILE A 71 9.52 -16.34 -0.46
C ILE A 71 9.82 -14.86 -0.23
N TYR A 72 8.80 -14.09 0.18
CA TYR A 72 8.95 -12.69 0.50
C TYR A 72 8.01 -12.26 1.62
N HIS A 73 8.49 -11.35 2.47
CA HIS A 73 7.68 -10.72 3.50
C HIS A 73 8.19 -9.30 3.78
N LYS A 74 7.27 -8.33 3.76
CA LYS A 74 7.52 -6.94 4.09
C LYS A 74 6.41 -6.39 4.97
N GLN A 75 6.80 -5.77 6.08
CA GLN A 75 5.89 -4.98 6.92
C GLN A 75 6.00 -3.50 6.57
N ILE A 76 4.84 -2.86 6.43
CA ILE A 76 4.70 -1.44 6.12
C ILE A 76 3.80 -0.82 7.17
N LYS A 77 4.35 0.09 7.99
CA LYS A 77 3.55 0.82 8.98
C LYS A 77 2.70 1.85 8.25
N THR A 78 1.39 1.84 8.47
CA THR A 78 0.49 2.83 7.87
C THR A 78 0.82 4.24 8.31
N ALA A 79 1.35 4.42 9.53
CA ALA A 79 1.84 5.71 10.00
C ALA A 79 2.97 6.29 9.11
N GLU A 80 3.83 5.45 8.54
CA GLU A 80 4.91 5.89 7.63
C GLU A 80 4.35 6.27 6.27
N LEU A 81 3.43 5.47 5.73
CA LEU A 81 2.68 5.82 4.51
C LEU A 81 2.00 7.16 4.71
N LEU A 82 1.15 7.29 5.74
CA LEU A 82 0.44 8.52 6.05
C LEU A 82 1.39 9.71 6.22
N LYS A 83 2.53 9.58 6.91
CA LYS A 83 3.47 10.69 7.09
C LYS A 83 3.97 11.27 5.77
N SER A 84 4.15 10.45 4.74
CA SER A 84 4.57 10.92 3.42
C SER A 84 3.49 11.70 2.65
N TYR A 85 2.20 11.56 3.04
CA TYR A 85 1.06 12.24 2.41
C TYR A 85 0.39 13.29 3.32
N LEU A 86 0.63 13.25 4.64
CA LEU A 86 0.09 14.15 5.67
C LEU A 86 0.57 15.60 5.58
N ALA A 87 1.34 15.96 4.55
CA ALA A 87 1.59 17.35 4.20
C ALA A 87 0.34 18.03 3.58
N SER A 88 -0.67 17.27 3.16
CA SER A 88 -1.97 17.81 2.74
C SER A 88 -2.91 18.03 3.94
N GLU A 89 -3.70 19.11 3.90
CA GLU A 89 -4.66 19.46 4.96
C GLU A 89 -5.80 18.43 5.15
N ASP A 90 -5.91 17.46 4.23
CA ASP A 90 -7.05 16.54 4.06
C ASP A 90 -7.07 15.31 4.98
N LEU A 91 -5.94 14.90 5.55
CA LEU A 91 -5.82 13.63 6.30
C LEU A 91 -5.86 13.80 7.84
N LYS A 92 -6.71 14.71 8.34
CA LYS A 92 -6.84 14.95 9.79
C LYS A 92 -7.72 13.91 10.50
N LYS A 93 -8.83 13.51 9.87
CA LYS A 93 -9.84 12.61 10.46
C LYS A 93 -9.45 11.15 10.28
N GLU A 94 -9.84 10.31 11.24
CA GLU A 94 -9.56 8.87 11.19
C GLU A 94 -10.21 8.21 9.97
N ASN A 95 -11.48 8.53 9.67
CA ASN A 95 -12.16 7.98 8.49
C ASN A 95 -11.42 8.27 7.19
N ASP A 96 -10.87 9.48 7.03
CA ASP A 96 -10.16 9.87 5.81
C ASP A 96 -8.79 9.16 5.71
N LYS A 97 -8.12 8.93 6.84
CA LYS A 97 -6.91 8.08 6.89
C LYS A 97 -7.22 6.64 6.49
N ILE A 98 -8.33 6.07 6.95
CA ILE A 98 -8.74 4.71 6.58
C ILE A 98 -9.13 4.63 5.09
N LYS A 99 -9.84 5.62 4.56
CA LYS A 99 -10.11 5.70 3.11
C LYS A 99 -8.82 5.73 2.30
N PHE A 100 -7.86 6.56 2.70
CA PHE A 100 -6.56 6.63 2.05
C PHE A 100 -5.83 5.27 2.09
N ILE A 101 -5.79 4.60 3.25
CA ILE A 101 -5.18 3.27 3.37
C ILE A 101 -5.89 2.26 2.43
N ASN A 102 -7.22 2.31 2.35
CA ASN A 102 -7.99 1.45 1.44
C ASN A 102 -7.67 1.74 -0.03
N GLU A 103 -7.51 3.01 -0.42
CA GLU A 103 -7.07 3.40 -1.76
C GLU A 103 -5.69 2.83 -2.07
N GLN A 104 -4.73 2.95 -1.15
CA GLN A 104 -3.39 2.39 -1.32
C GLN A 104 -3.42 0.86 -1.46
N ILE A 105 -4.23 0.16 -0.66
CA ILE A 105 -4.42 -1.30 -0.81
C ILE A 105 -5.06 -1.63 -2.16
N ASN A 106 -6.00 -0.82 -2.63
CA ASN A 106 -6.66 -1.04 -3.91
C ASN A 106 -5.69 -0.93 -5.08
N VAL A 107 -4.78 0.04 -5.06
CA VAL A 107 -3.82 0.23 -6.15
C VAL A 107 -2.56 -0.65 -6.02
N PHE A 108 -2.32 -1.28 -4.86
CA PHE A 108 -1.05 -1.97 -4.58
C PHE A 108 -0.72 -3.11 -5.57
N PHE A 109 -1.73 -3.81 -6.09
CA PHE A 109 -1.59 -4.89 -7.08
C PHE A 109 -2.19 -4.53 -8.45
N GLU A 110 -2.12 -3.26 -8.83
CA GLU A 110 -2.44 -2.84 -10.19
C GLU A 110 -1.45 -3.42 -11.20
N GLU A 111 -1.91 -3.58 -12.45
CA GLU A 111 -1.15 -4.31 -13.47
C GLU A 111 0.16 -3.59 -13.81
N GLU A 112 0.16 -2.25 -13.74
CA GLU A 112 1.33 -1.41 -13.95
C GLU A 112 2.46 -1.68 -12.94
N HIS A 113 2.17 -2.30 -11.79
CA HIS A 113 3.17 -2.68 -10.79
C HIS A 113 3.87 -4.00 -11.11
N PHE A 114 3.32 -4.81 -12.02
CA PHE A 114 3.92 -6.06 -12.47
C PHE A 114 4.68 -5.83 -13.78
N LEU A 115 5.98 -6.10 -13.76
CA LEU A 115 6.89 -5.82 -14.86
C LEU A 115 7.22 -7.12 -15.59
N GLU A 116 6.88 -7.20 -16.86
CA GLU A 116 7.08 -8.40 -17.67
C GLU A 116 7.93 -8.05 -18.90
N PRO A 117 9.28 -8.23 -18.86
CA PRO A 117 10.11 -8.72 -17.74
C PRO A 117 10.48 -7.63 -16.72
N ALA A 118 11.14 -8.02 -15.61
CA ALA A 118 11.62 -7.10 -14.57
C ALA A 118 12.52 -5.97 -15.11
N ILE A 119 13.36 -6.31 -16.09
CA ILE A 119 14.33 -5.45 -16.75
C ILE A 119 14.31 -5.74 -18.25
N THR A 120 14.19 -4.69 -19.06
CA THR A 120 14.29 -4.79 -20.53
C THR A 120 15.74 -4.88 -20.99
N GLU A 121 15.98 -5.33 -22.24
CA GLU A 121 17.33 -5.53 -22.77
C GLU A 121 18.15 -4.24 -22.84
N ASP A 122 17.47 -3.17 -23.22
CA ASP A 122 17.97 -1.82 -23.45
C ASP A 122 18.07 -0.97 -22.18
N GLN A 123 17.50 -1.41 -21.05
CA GLN A 123 17.60 -0.67 -19.80
C GLN A 123 19.06 -0.60 -19.36
N GLU A 124 19.58 0.61 -19.16
CA GLU A 124 20.93 0.83 -18.64
C GLU A 124 20.94 0.85 -17.12
N LEU A 125 22.08 0.43 -16.55
CA LEU A 125 22.34 0.51 -15.12
C LEU A 125 22.55 1.98 -14.73
N ASP A 126 21.80 2.47 -13.75
CA ASP A 126 22.11 3.72 -13.06
C ASP A 126 22.72 3.44 -11.67
N ASN A 127 23.06 4.52 -10.95
CA ASN A 127 23.64 4.44 -9.61
C ASN A 127 22.69 3.87 -8.53
N ASN A 128 21.40 3.68 -8.84
CA ASN A 128 20.39 3.12 -7.94
C ASN A 128 20.27 1.60 -8.04
N THR A 129 21.08 0.95 -8.89
CA THR A 129 21.14 -0.52 -9.00
C THR A 129 22.16 -1.08 -8.00
N PRO A 130 21.72 -1.75 -6.92
CA PRO A 130 22.60 -2.14 -5.81
C PRO A 130 23.42 -3.40 -6.10
N ASP A 131 23.01 -4.24 -7.06
CA ASP A 131 23.62 -5.54 -7.33
C ASP A 131 23.65 -5.81 -8.85
N LYS A 132 24.80 -5.51 -9.46
CA LYS A 132 25.01 -5.71 -10.90
C LYS A 132 24.88 -7.18 -11.32
N ALA A 133 25.33 -8.12 -10.49
CA ALA A 133 25.28 -9.54 -10.83
C ALA A 133 23.84 -10.05 -10.88
N PHE A 134 22.99 -9.55 -9.98
CA PHE A 134 21.56 -9.85 -10.00
C PHE A 134 20.84 -9.18 -11.17
N TYR A 135 21.21 -7.94 -11.51
CA TYR A 135 20.68 -7.26 -12.67
C TYR A 135 21.00 -8.01 -13.99
N ASP A 136 22.26 -8.44 -14.15
CA ASP A 136 22.70 -9.24 -15.30
C ASP A 136 21.98 -10.60 -15.35
N GLU A 137 21.68 -11.21 -14.19
CA GLU A 137 20.83 -12.42 -14.11
C GLU A 137 19.42 -12.15 -14.66
N LEU A 138 18.76 -11.09 -14.20
CA LEU A 138 17.40 -10.74 -14.64
C LEU A 138 17.32 -10.46 -16.15
N LYS A 139 18.36 -9.82 -16.72
CA LYS A 139 18.47 -9.64 -18.17
C LYS A 139 18.52 -10.94 -18.94
N GLN A 140 19.15 -11.98 -18.38
CA GLN A 140 19.27 -13.29 -19.00
C GLN A 140 18.00 -14.13 -18.82
N THR A 141 17.42 -14.13 -17.61
CA THR A 141 16.29 -14.99 -17.28
C THR A 141 14.95 -14.45 -17.79
N LYS A 142 14.85 -13.14 -18.02
CA LYS A 142 13.59 -12.45 -18.39
C LYS A 142 12.46 -12.67 -17.38
N LEU A 143 12.79 -12.98 -16.13
CA LEU A 143 11.78 -13.14 -15.09
C LEU A 143 11.08 -11.82 -14.80
N ASN A 144 9.85 -11.94 -14.34
CA ASN A 144 9.01 -10.80 -14.02
C ASN A 144 9.49 -10.07 -12.76
N GLY A 145 9.19 -8.78 -12.71
CA GLY A 145 9.43 -7.91 -11.57
C GLY A 145 8.12 -7.47 -10.95
N PHE A 146 8.22 -6.95 -9.73
CA PHE A 146 7.14 -6.26 -9.07
C PHE A 146 7.70 -5.04 -8.38
N TYR A 147 7.00 -3.91 -8.43
CA TYR A 147 7.35 -2.75 -7.62
C TYR A 147 6.19 -2.27 -6.78
N TYR A 148 6.54 -1.62 -5.66
CA TYR A 148 5.58 -1.01 -4.77
C TYR A 148 6.20 0.19 -4.06
N SER A 149 5.34 1.12 -3.65
CA SER A 149 5.76 2.36 -2.99
C SER A 149 5.66 2.26 -1.47
N LEU A 150 6.64 2.86 -0.77
CA LEU A 150 6.67 3.05 0.68
C LEU A 150 6.39 4.51 1.07
N GLY A 151 5.57 5.19 0.26
CA GLY A 151 5.27 6.61 0.35
C GLY A 151 5.43 7.31 -0.99
N LYS A 152 5.24 8.63 -0.99
CA LYS A 152 5.20 9.45 -2.21
C LYS A 152 6.45 9.31 -3.11
N ASP A 153 7.63 9.25 -2.49
CA ASP A 153 8.93 9.41 -3.17
C ASP A 153 9.86 8.20 -2.91
N LYS A 154 9.27 7.00 -2.73
CA LYS A 154 10.04 5.79 -2.42
C LYS A 154 9.41 4.57 -3.07
N SER A 155 10.00 4.10 -4.16
CA SER A 155 9.59 2.86 -4.83
C SER A 155 10.65 1.77 -4.67
N ILE A 156 10.20 0.55 -4.38
CA ILE A 156 11.06 -0.62 -4.26
C ILE A 156 10.70 -1.59 -5.37
N TYR A 157 11.70 -2.01 -6.14
CA TYR A 157 11.54 -2.98 -7.22
C TYR A 157 12.20 -4.29 -6.81
N ILE A 158 11.43 -5.36 -6.85
CA ILE A 158 11.84 -6.71 -6.46
C ILE A 158 11.65 -7.70 -7.61
N ALA A 159 12.51 -8.70 -7.65
CA ALA A 159 12.41 -9.82 -8.59
C ALA A 159 12.99 -11.09 -7.95
N TRP A 160 12.72 -12.23 -8.56
CA TRP A 160 13.27 -13.52 -8.13
C TRP A 160 14.70 -13.75 -8.66
N SER A 161 15.63 -14.10 -7.78
CA SER A 161 16.93 -14.64 -8.17
C SER A 161 16.87 -16.17 -8.19
N THR A 162 16.99 -16.74 -9.38
CA THR A 162 17.14 -18.19 -9.60
C THR A 162 18.43 -18.72 -8.99
N LYS A 163 19.52 -17.94 -9.07
CA LYS A 163 20.83 -18.32 -8.51
C LYS A 163 20.78 -18.45 -7.00
N ASN A 164 20.09 -17.51 -6.33
CA ASN A 164 20.07 -17.44 -4.88
C ASN A 164 18.80 -18.05 -4.26
N ASN A 165 17.81 -18.45 -5.07
CA ASN A 165 16.50 -18.90 -4.65
C ASN A 165 15.82 -17.96 -3.63
N GLN A 166 15.86 -16.66 -3.91
CA GLN A 166 15.24 -15.64 -3.06
C GLN A 166 14.80 -14.41 -3.85
N VAL A 167 13.80 -13.72 -3.31
CA VAL A 167 13.38 -12.41 -3.81
C VAL A 167 14.38 -11.35 -3.35
N LYS A 168 14.88 -10.56 -4.31
CA LYS A 168 15.87 -9.52 -4.07
C LYS A 168 15.40 -8.19 -4.63
N ILE A 169 15.85 -7.11 -4.01
CA ILE A 169 15.65 -5.75 -4.52
C ILE A 169 16.69 -5.51 -5.60
N TYR A 170 16.26 -5.16 -6.82
CA TYR A 170 17.17 -4.82 -7.92
C TYR A 170 17.18 -3.32 -8.23
N TYR A 171 16.20 -2.57 -7.74
CA TYR A 171 16.16 -1.12 -7.90
C TYR A 171 15.43 -0.46 -6.74
N LYS A 172 15.87 0.73 -6.35
CA LYS A 172 15.16 1.61 -5.42
C LYS A 172 15.10 3.00 -6.01
N CYS A 173 13.89 3.48 -6.25
CA CYS A 173 13.68 4.83 -6.74
C CYS A 173 13.27 5.77 -5.62
N CYS A 174 13.68 7.01 -5.82
CA CYS A 174 13.23 8.25 -5.24
C CYS A 174 11.85 8.69 -5.75
#